data_AF-A0A1G8Z6B7-F1
#
_entry.id   AF-A0A1G8Z6B7-F1
#
_cell.length_a   1.000
_cell.length_b   1.000
_cell.length_c   1.000
_cell.angle_alpha   90.00
_cell.angle_beta   90.00
_cell.angle_gamma   90.00
#
_symmetry.space_group_name_H-M   'P 1'
#
loop_
_entity.id
_entity.type
_entity.pdbx_description
1 polymer ?
#
loop_
_entity_poly.entity_id
_entity_poly.type
_entity_poly.pdbx_seq_one_letter_code
_entity_poly.pdbx_strand_id
1 'polypeptide(L)' 'MPGLVLKWELHKGRWRAWVIWVDTTYARPEIRWDWLSVKEMRPAKSDINVWNDRYR' A
#
# COMPACT_ATOMS: atom_id res chain seq x y z
N MET A 1 -4.12 3.50 -5.71
CA MET A 1 -3.38 2.61 -6.63
C MET A 1 -3.40 1.19 -6.10
N PRO A 2 -3.53 0.16 -6.95
CA PRO A 2 -3.48 -1.22 -6.51
C PRO A 2 -2.06 -1.56 -6.04
N GLY A 3 -1.94 -2.19 -4.88
CA GLY A 3 -0.68 -2.60 -4.27
C GLY A 3 -0.78 -3.99 -3.65
N LEU A 4 0.38 -4.58 -3.42
CA LEU A 4 0.56 -5.91 -2.84
C LEU A 4 1.22 -5.77 -1.47
N VAL A 5 0.59 -6.34 -0.45
CA VAL A 5 1.16 -6.46 0.89
C VAL A 5 2.21 -7.56 0.90
N LEU A 6 3.43 -7.21 1.32
CA LEU A 6 4.55 -8.13 1.46
C LEU A 6 4.82 -8.53 2.91
N LYS A 7 4.47 -7.67 3.87
CA LYS A 7 4.69 -7.89 5.31
C LYS A 7 3.74 -7.04 6.14
N TRP A 8 3.28 -7.58 7.27
CA TRP A 8 2.61 -6.83 8.33
C TRP A 8 3.55 -6.57 9.52
N GLU A 9 3.39 -5.43 10.17
CA GLU A 9 4.14 -5.08 11.38
C GLU A 9 3.30 -4.23 12.33
N LEU A 10 3.42 -4.52 13.63
CA LEU A 10 2.87 -3.67 14.68
C LEU A 10 3.93 -2.65 15.12
N HIS A 11 3.74 -1.37 14.76
CA HIS A 11 4.67 -0.29 15.09
C HIS A 11 3.99 0.74 16.01
N LYS A 12 4.54 0.94 17.22
CA LYS A 12 4.00 1.87 18.23
C LYS A 12 2.49 1.68 18.48
N GLY A 13 2.04 0.41 18.57
CA GLY A 13 0.65 0.06 18.81
C GLY A 13 -0.29 0.23 17.60
N ARG A 14 0.24 0.50 16.40
CA ARG A 14 -0.54 0.62 15.17
C ARG A 14 -0.03 -0.36 14.11
N TRP A 15 -0.95 -1.06 13.45
CA TRP A 15 -0.61 -1.91 12.32
C TRP A 15 -0.21 -1.09 11.10
N ARG A 16 0.84 -1.54 10.42
CA ARG A 16 1.27 -1.07 9.11
C ARG A 16 1.66 -2.25 8.23
N ALA A 17 1.60 -2.06 6.92
CA ALA A 17 2.02 -3.04 5.94
C ALA A 17 3.14 -2.49 5.06
N TRP A 18 4.10 -3.34 4.71
CA TRP A 18 5.06 -3.06 3.65
C TRP A 18 4.39 -3.38 2.33
N VAL A 19 4.15 -2.36 1.51
CA VAL A 19 3.35 -2.48 0.29
C VAL A 19 4.20 -2.07 -0.90
N ILE A 20 4.15 -2.86 -1.97
CA ILE A 20 4.68 -2.51 -3.29
C ILE A 20 3.52 -2.18 -4.23
N TRP A 21 3.64 -1.13 -5.04
CA TRP A 21 2.62 -0.74 -6.03
C TRP A 21 3.25 -0.10 -7.26
N VAL A 22 2.48 -0.05 -8.35
CA VAL A 22 2.81 0.75 -9.53
C VAL A 22 2.16 2.12 -9.37
N ASP A 23 2.98 3.16 -9.26
CA ASP A 23 2.56 4.55 -9.20
C ASP A 23 2.37 5.09 -10.61
N THR A 24 1.12 5.36 -10.98
CA THR A 24 0.73 5.88 -12.30
C THR A 24 0.40 7.38 -12.26
N THR A 25 0.80 8.11 -11.22
CA THR A 25 0.50 9.55 -11.07
C THR A 25 1.25 10.38 -12.11
N TYR A 26 2.42 9.92 -12.53
CA TYR A 26 3.31 10.62 -13.45
C TYR A 26 3.24 10.06 -14.87
N ALA A 27 3.78 10.80 -15.84
CA ALA A 27 3.84 10.40 -17.25
C ALA A 27 4.58 9.07 -17.50
N ARG A 28 5.40 8.61 -16.54
CA ARG A 28 6.06 7.31 -16.56
C ARG A 28 5.68 6.56 -15.28
N PRO A 29 5.06 5.37 -15.38
CA PRO A 29 4.77 4.55 -14.21
C PRO A 29 6.06 4.17 -13.48
N GLU A 30 6.02 4.22 -12.15
CA GLU A 30 7.14 3.84 -11.29
C GLU A 30 6.75 2.72 -10.35
N ILE A 31 7.68 1.80 -10.08
CA ILE A 31 7.51 0.84 -8.98
C ILE A 31 7.89 1.57 -7.69
N ARG A 32 6.96 1.64 -6.73
CA ARG A 32 7.19 2.23 -5.42
C ARG A 32 6.89 1.22 -4.32
N TRP A 33 7.54 1.41 -3.18
CA TRP A 33 7.30 0.64 -1.98
C TRP A 33 7.44 1.51 -0.75
N ASP A 34 6.59 1.27 0.25
CA ASP A 34 6.68 1.95 1.54
C ASP A 34 5.87 1.21 2.61
N TRP A 35 6.07 1.61 3.87
CA TRP A 35 5.20 1.29 4.97
C TRP A 35 3.93 2.15 4.90
N LEU A 36 2.80 1.51 4.65
CA LEU A 36 1.48 2.12 4.69
C LEU A 36 0.77 1.78 5.99
N SER A 37 0.20 2.78 6.64
CA SER A 37 -0.73 2.57 7.74
C SER A 37 -2.05 2.01 7.23
N VAL A 38 -2.82 1.33 8.09
CA VAL A 38 -4.14 0.78 7.73
C VAL A 38 -5.10 1.88 7.23
N LYS A 39 -4.89 3.15 7.60
CA LYS A 39 -5.72 4.28 7.14
C LYS A 39 -5.45 4.69 5.69
N GLU A 40 -4.28 4.35 5.16
CA GLU A 40 -3.86 4.65 3.79
C GLU A 40 -4.17 3.49 2.83
N MET A 41 -4.77 2.41 3.35
CA MET A 41 -5.06 1.20 2.62
C MET A 41 -6.56 0.88 2.68
N ARG A 42 -7.15 0.52 1.55
CA ARG A 42 -8.46 -0.16 1.52
C ARG A 42 -8.29 -1.60 1.02
N PRO A 43 -9.00 -2.59 1.58
CA PRO A 43 -8.96 -3.96 1.08
C PRO A 43 -9.36 -4.02 -0.40
N ALA A 44 -8.65 -4.84 -1.18
CA ALA A 44 -9.15 -5.29 -2.46
C ALA A 44 -9.92 -6.62 -2.28
N LYS A 45 -10.45 -7.20 -3.36
CA LYS A 45 -11.08 -8.53 -3.33
C LYS A 45 -10.05 -9.68 -3.21
N SER A 46 -9.04 -9.53 -2.36
CA SER A 46 -8.11 -10.59 -1.95
C SER A 46 -7.43 -10.23 -0.64
N ASP A 47 -6.86 -11.23 0.04
CA ASP A 47 -6.23 -11.07 1.37
C ASP A 47 -4.90 -10.30 1.36
N ILE A 48 -4.27 -10.19 0.19
CA ILE A 48 -2.93 -9.58 0.04
C ILE A 48 -2.93 -8.32 -0.83
N ASN A 49 -4.00 -8.07 -1.61
CA ASN A 49 -4.09 -6.88 -2.44
C ASN A 49 -4.81 -5.76 -1.70
N VAL A 50 -4.29 -4.55 -1.84
CA VAL A 50 -4.85 -3.34 -1.23
C VAL A 50 -4.91 -2.21 -2.25
N TRP A 51 -5.82 -1.27 -2.04
CA TRP A 51 -5.79 0.03 -2.68
C TRP A 51 -5.00 0.99 -1.77
N ASN A 52 -3.87 1.50 -2.25
CA ASN A 52 -3.13 2.61 -1.66
C ASN A 52 -3.84 3.94 -2.01
N ASP A 53 -4.35 4.64 -1.00
CA ASP A 53 -5.08 5.91 -1.15
C ASP A 53 -4.24 7.15 -0.77
N ARG A 54 -2.94 7.01 -0.46
CA ARG A 54 -2.06 8.11 0.02
C ARG A 54 -2.02 9.33 -0.92
N TYR A 55 -2.14 9.11 -2.22
CA TYR A 55 -2.04 10.15 -3.26
C TYR A 55 -3.35 10.36 -4.02
N ARG A 56 -4.48 10.10 -3.36
CA ARG A 56 -5.81 10.32 -3.93
C ARG A 56 -6.33 11.72 -3.66
#